data_AF-A0A833LEZ8-F1
#
_entry.id   AF-A0A833LEZ8-F1
#
_cell.length_a   1.000
_cell.length_b   1.000
_cell.length_c   1.000
_cell.angle_alpha   90.00
_cell.angle_beta   90.00
_cell.angle_gamma   90.00
#
_symmetry.space_group_name_H-M   'P 1'
#
loop_
_entity.id
_entity.type
_entity.pdbx_description
1 polymer ?
#
loop_
_entity_poly.entity_id
_entity_poly.type
_entity_poly.pdbx_seq_one_letter_code
_entity_poly.pdbx_strand_id
1 'polypeptide(L)'
;PTRTAGRLGLAALVLAICTSTAAATTPDYFPRSSFDHVQPSELGQLDCWGLWHARNEIYARGEYRFKTARAQAEFGTDGFVDDPELSQVEMANVMLIKQFEKAAYCS
;
A
#
# COMPACT_ATOMS: atom_id res chain seq x y z
N PRO A 1 37.71 7.16 59.26
CA PRO A 1 37.15 6.12 58.36
C PRO A 1 35.64 6.31 58.06
N THR A 2 35.37 6.82 56.85
CA THR A 2 34.28 6.47 55.90
C THR A 2 32.78 6.54 56.28
N ARG A 3 32.20 7.69 55.89
CA ARG A 3 30.88 8.00 55.26
C ARG A 3 30.02 6.83 54.72
N THR A 4 28.69 6.89 54.92
CA THR A 4 27.62 7.15 53.89
C THR A 4 26.29 6.41 54.16
N ALA A 5 25.19 7.14 53.92
CA ALA A 5 23.77 6.79 54.06
C ALA A 5 23.23 5.71 53.08
N GLY A 6 22.17 5.00 53.48
CA GLY A 6 21.37 4.11 52.62
C GLY A 6 19.95 4.63 52.42
N ARG A 7 19.61 4.97 51.18
CA ARG A 7 18.33 5.55 50.72
C ARG A 7 17.26 4.47 50.53
N LEU A 8 16.01 4.77 50.93
CA LEU A 8 14.81 4.05 50.45
C LEU A 8 14.69 4.25 48.93
N GLY A 9 14.74 3.18 48.16
CA GLY A 9 14.45 3.18 46.73
C GLY A 9 13.02 2.72 46.47
N LEU A 10 12.17 3.62 45.97
CA LEU A 10 10.91 3.27 45.29
C LEU A 10 11.23 2.98 43.82
N ALA A 11 11.08 1.74 43.39
CA ALA A 11 11.14 1.37 41.98
C ALA A 11 9.71 1.39 41.41
N ALA A 12 9.37 2.45 40.67
CA ALA A 12 8.17 2.47 39.84
C ALA A 12 8.53 1.88 38.46
N LEU A 13 8.05 0.68 38.18
CA LEU A 13 8.18 0.04 36.86
C LEU A 13 7.13 0.65 35.91
N VAL A 14 7.55 1.56 35.05
CA VAL A 14 6.70 2.08 33.97
C VAL A 14 6.80 1.13 32.78
N LEU A 15 5.73 0.35 32.53
CA LEU A 15 5.60 -0.48 31.34
C LEU A 15 5.24 0.44 30.16
N ALA A 16 6.21 0.82 29.35
CA ALA A 16 5.96 1.52 28.09
C ALA A 16 5.37 0.53 27.09
N ILE A 17 4.03 0.53 26.93
CA ILE A 17 3.35 -0.21 25.89
C ILE A 17 3.56 0.57 24.58
N CYS A 18 4.55 0.16 23.79
CA CYS A 18 4.70 0.65 22.41
C CYS A 18 3.55 0.09 21.58
N THR A 19 2.45 0.84 21.46
CA THR A 19 1.40 0.53 20.50
C THR A 19 1.87 0.93 19.11
N SER A 20 2.43 -0.02 18.37
CA SER A 20 2.70 0.16 16.94
C SER A 20 1.38 0.25 16.20
N THR A 21 0.96 1.45 15.81
CA THR A 21 -0.15 1.61 14.86
C THR A 21 0.36 1.23 13.48
N ALA A 22 -0.01 0.04 12.99
CA ALA A 22 0.14 -0.29 11.58
C ALA A 22 -0.67 0.73 10.76
N ALA A 23 -0.04 1.34 9.74
CA ALA A 23 -0.77 2.17 8.79
C ALA A 23 -1.82 1.29 8.10
N ALA A 24 -3.08 1.73 8.10
CA ALA A 24 -4.13 1.05 7.38
C ALA A 24 -3.88 1.26 5.87
N THR A 25 -3.39 0.23 5.19
CA THR A 25 -3.37 0.19 3.73
C THR A 25 -4.80 0.06 3.24
N THR A 26 -5.19 0.82 2.22
CA THR A 26 -6.50 0.59 1.60
C THR A 26 -6.53 -0.82 1.00
N PRO A 27 -7.59 -1.62 1.21
CA PRO A 27 -7.67 -2.94 0.61
C PRO A 27 -7.63 -2.88 -0.92
N ASP A 28 -6.93 -3.85 -1.53
CA ASP A 28 -6.95 -4.07 -2.97
C ASP A 28 -8.39 -4.23 -3.49
N TYR A 29 -8.69 -3.60 -4.62
CA TYR A 29 -9.96 -3.76 -5.34
C TYR A 29 -10.06 -5.13 -6.00
N PHE A 30 -8.96 -5.62 -6.55
CA PHE A 30 -8.89 -6.90 -7.25
C PHE A 30 -7.71 -7.74 -6.74
N PRO A 31 -7.79 -8.34 -5.53
CA PRO A 31 -6.69 -9.11 -4.92
C PRO A 31 -6.19 -10.29 -5.76
N ARG A 32 -6.98 -10.73 -6.74
CA ARG A 32 -6.69 -11.87 -7.63
C ARG A 32 -6.29 -11.46 -9.05
N SER A 33 -6.14 -10.15 -9.34
CA SER A 33 -5.85 -9.64 -10.70
C SER A 33 -4.47 -10.03 -11.25
N SER A 34 -3.64 -10.72 -10.46
CA SER A 34 -2.43 -11.41 -10.92
C SER A 34 -2.70 -12.76 -11.60
N PHE A 35 -3.90 -13.30 -11.43
CA PHE A 35 -4.31 -14.62 -11.95
C PHE A 35 -5.60 -14.57 -12.77
N ASP A 36 -6.52 -13.70 -12.39
CA ASP A 36 -7.86 -13.62 -12.97
C ASP A 36 -8.05 -12.31 -13.76
N HIS A 37 -8.86 -12.35 -14.82
CA HIS A 37 -9.21 -11.16 -15.59
C HIS A 37 -10.26 -10.31 -14.86
N VAL A 38 -9.96 -9.02 -14.71
CA VAL A 38 -10.90 -8.02 -14.18
C VAL A 38 -12.04 -7.81 -15.18
N GLN A 39 -13.28 -7.78 -14.72
CA GLN A 39 -14.43 -7.63 -15.60
C GLN A 39 -14.80 -6.15 -15.84
N PRO A 40 -15.20 -5.78 -17.07
CA PRO A 40 -15.65 -4.42 -17.37
C PRO A 40 -16.77 -3.91 -16.47
N SER A 41 -17.68 -4.80 -16.03
CA SER A 41 -18.79 -4.44 -15.13
C SER A 41 -18.33 -4.04 -13.73
N GLU A 42 -17.19 -4.58 -13.26
CA GLU A 42 -16.61 -4.23 -11.96
C GLU A 42 -15.91 -2.87 -12.06
N LEU A 43 -15.19 -2.62 -13.16
CA LEU A 43 -14.54 -1.34 -13.41
C LEU A 43 -15.53 -0.18 -13.58
N GLY A 44 -16.69 -0.45 -14.19
CA GLY A 44 -17.75 0.56 -14.34
C GLY A 44 -18.36 1.04 -13.02
N GLN A 45 -18.07 0.37 -11.90
CA GLN A 45 -18.52 0.76 -10.56
C GLN A 45 -17.48 1.60 -9.81
N LEU A 46 -16.25 1.67 -10.31
CA LEU A 46 -15.16 2.40 -9.67
C LEU A 46 -15.14 3.86 -10.12
N ASP A 47 -14.83 4.76 -9.19
CA ASP A 47 -14.50 6.13 -9.51
C ASP A 47 -13.04 6.27 -9.98
N CYS A 48 -12.63 7.49 -10.32
CA CYS A 48 -11.25 7.73 -10.77
C CYS A 48 -10.19 7.36 -9.74
N TRP A 49 -10.52 7.43 -8.44
CA TRP A 49 -9.60 7.01 -7.40
C TRP A 49 -9.47 5.48 -7.39
N GLY A 50 -10.60 4.76 -7.45
CA GLY A 50 -10.63 3.30 -7.48
C GLY A 50 -9.98 2.71 -8.72
N LEU A 51 -10.20 3.28 -9.91
CA LEU A 51 -9.52 2.87 -11.14
C LEU A 51 -8.00 3.07 -11.03
N TRP A 52 -7.57 4.23 -10.52
CA TRP A 52 -6.16 4.50 -10.27
C TRP A 52 -5.57 3.51 -9.26
N HIS A 53 -6.26 3.24 -8.14
CA HIS A 53 -5.79 2.29 -7.13
C HIS A 53 -5.68 0.88 -7.71
N ALA A 54 -6.73 0.38 -8.36
CA ALA A 54 -6.79 -0.93 -9.01
C ALA A 54 -5.68 -1.16 -10.04
N ARG A 55 -5.24 -0.10 -10.73
CA ARG A 55 -4.09 -0.18 -11.63
C ARG A 55 -2.77 -0.25 -10.85
N ASN A 56 -2.61 0.58 -9.82
CA ASN A 56 -1.36 0.69 -9.07
C ASN A 56 -1.14 -0.50 -8.14
N GLU A 57 -2.18 -1.14 -7.60
CA GLU A 57 -2.02 -2.37 -6.78
C GLU A 57 -1.37 -3.52 -7.57
N ILE A 58 -1.63 -3.61 -8.89
CA ILE A 58 -0.96 -4.59 -9.77
C ILE A 58 0.55 -4.32 -9.81
N TYR A 59 0.95 -3.05 -9.94
CA TYR A 59 2.36 -2.66 -9.89
C TYR A 59 2.96 -2.88 -8.49
N ALA A 60 2.20 -2.62 -7.42
CA ALA A 60 2.66 -2.81 -6.05
C ALA A 60 3.07 -4.26 -5.75
N ARG A 61 2.36 -5.25 -6.31
CA ARG A 61 2.72 -6.68 -6.17
C ARG A 61 4.06 -7.04 -6.80
N GLY A 62 4.48 -6.29 -7.82
CA GLY A 62 5.79 -6.41 -8.44
C GLY A 62 6.89 -5.63 -7.72
N GLU A 63 6.66 -5.19 -6.48
CA GLU A 63 7.60 -4.38 -5.69
C GLU A 63 7.94 -3.04 -6.38
N TYR A 64 6.98 -2.45 -7.10
CA TYR A 64 7.19 -1.21 -7.84
C TYR A 64 7.58 -0.05 -6.92
N ARG A 65 8.66 0.65 -7.27
CA ARG A 65 9.13 1.84 -6.57
C ARG A 65 8.34 3.07 -6.99
N PHE A 66 7.25 3.34 -6.29
CA PHE A 66 6.43 4.53 -6.50
C PHE A 66 7.21 5.85 -6.31
N LYS A 67 7.01 6.79 -7.24
CA LYS A 67 7.74 8.09 -7.27
C LYS A 67 6.91 9.29 -6.85
N THR A 68 5.57 9.18 -6.91
CA THR A 68 4.68 10.29 -6.57
C THR A 68 4.30 10.22 -5.10
N ALA A 69 4.17 11.38 -4.45
CA ALA A 69 3.77 11.44 -3.04
C ALA A 69 2.42 10.75 -2.79
N ARG A 70 1.47 10.89 -3.74
CA ARG A 70 0.16 10.20 -3.68
C ARG A 70 0.33 8.69 -3.65
N ALA A 71 1.13 8.12 -4.56
CA ALA A 71 1.29 6.68 -4.64
C ALA A 71 2.12 6.12 -3.47
N GLN A 72 3.12 6.88 -3.01
CA GLN A 72 3.90 6.51 -1.82
C GLN A 72 3.07 6.53 -0.53
N ALA A 73 2.13 7.48 -0.42
CA ALA A 73 1.20 7.53 0.71
C ALA A 73 0.25 6.33 0.72
N GLU A 74 -0.13 5.82 -0.46
CA GLU A 74 -1.07 4.71 -0.62
C GLU A 74 -0.39 3.34 -0.50
N PHE A 75 0.67 3.12 -1.27
CA PHE A 75 1.32 1.82 -1.44
C PHE A 75 2.68 1.71 -0.72
N GLY A 76 3.11 2.77 -0.05
CA GLY A 76 4.38 2.82 0.67
C GLY A 76 5.59 3.19 -0.19
N THR A 77 6.74 3.25 0.46
CA THR A 77 8.03 3.67 -0.12
C THR A 77 9.02 2.52 -0.31
N ASP A 78 8.64 1.31 0.11
CA ASP A 78 9.57 0.19 0.29
C ASP A 78 9.83 -0.59 -1.01
N GLY A 79 9.05 -0.32 -2.06
CA GLY A 79 9.25 -0.89 -3.40
C GLY A 79 10.64 -0.58 -3.96
N PHE A 80 11.24 -1.56 -4.64
CA PHE A 80 12.62 -1.51 -5.10
C PHE A 80 12.82 -1.81 -6.59
N VAL A 81 11.75 -2.09 -7.33
CA VAL A 81 11.76 -2.36 -8.77
C VAL A 81 11.24 -1.15 -9.54
N ASP A 82 12.02 -0.63 -10.50
CA ASP A 82 11.60 0.52 -11.30
C ASP A 82 10.72 0.14 -12.51
N ASP A 83 10.78 -1.11 -12.99
CA ASP A 83 9.93 -1.64 -14.08
C ASP A 83 9.63 -3.13 -13.83
N PRO A 84 8.57 -3.45 -13.06
CA PRO A 84 8.22 -4.83 -12.75
C PRO A 84 7.69 -5.55 -13.99
N GLU A 85 8.16 -6.78 -14.20
CA GLU A 85 7.62 -7.65 -15.22
C GLU A 85 6.19 -8.05 -14.86
N LEU A 86 5.23 -7.62 -15.69
CA LEU A 86 3.83 -8.00 -15.54
C LEU A 86 3.56 -9.28 -16.31
N SER A 87 2.82 -10.21 -15.70
CA SER A 87 2.29 -11.37 -16.40
C SER A 87 1.34 -10.95 -17.53
N GLN A 88 1.01 -11.89 -18.43
CA GLN A 88 0.06 -11.63 -19.51
C GLN A 88 -1.32 -11.18 -18.97
N VAL A 89 -1.78 -11.75 -17.86
CA VAL A 89 -3.06 -11.40 -17.23
C VAL A 89 -3.00 -10.00 -16.62
N GLU A 90 -1.93 -9.68 -15.89
CA GLU A 90 -1.73 -8.35 -15.29
C GLU A 90 -1.63 -7.26 -16.34
N MET A 91 -0.88 -7.50 -17.42
CA MET A 91 -0.79 -6.58 -18.55
C MET A 91 -2.17 -6.34 -19.17
N ALA A 92 -2.96 -7.40 -19.39
CA ALA A 92 -4.32 -7.28 -19.91
C ALA A 92 -5.23 -6.46 -18.98
N ASN A 93 -5.16 -6.71 -17.67
CA ASN A 93 -5.92 -5.99 -16.67
C ASN A 93 -5.51 -4.50 -16.61
N VAL A 94 -4.22 -4.19 -16.59
CA VAL A 94 -3.71 -2.81 -16.62
C VAL A 94 -4.16 -2.07 -17.88
N MET A 95 -4.12 -2.71 -19.04
CA MET A 95 -4.62 -2.11 -20.29
C MET A 95 -6.11 -1.81 -20.22
N LEU A 96 -6.92 -2.74 -19.71
CA LEU A 96 -8.36 -2.55 -19.56
C LEU A 96 -8.68 -1.41 -18.58
N ILE A 97 -8.03 -1.38 -17.42
CA ILE A 97 -8.22 -0.31 -16.43
C ILE A 97 -7.86 1.06 -17.02
N LYS A 98 -6.73 1.16 -17.75
CA LYS A 98 -6.34 2.42 -18.43
C LYS A 98 -7.36 2.88 -19.47
N GLN A 99 -8.06 1.97 -20.14
CA GLN A 99 -9.16 2.34 -21.04
C GLN A 99 -10.33 2.97 -20.27
N PHE A 100 -10.67 2.43 -19.11
CA PHE A 100 -11.71 2.99 -18.23
C PHE A 100 -11.30 4.33 -17.64
N GLU A 101 -10.06 4.49 -17.17
CA GLU A 101 -9.52 5.78 -16.69
C GLU A 101 -9.64 6.85 -17.77
N LYS A 102 -9.28 6.52 -19.02
CA LYS A 102 -9.40 7.41 -20.17
C LYS A 102 -10.84 7.76 -20.49
N ALA A 103 -11.74 6.77 -20.48
CA ALA A 103 -13.16 6.98 -20.78
C ALA A 103 -13.86 7.84 -19.71
N ALA A 104 -13.43 7.73 -18.45
CA ALA A 104 -13.93 8.50 -17.32
C ALA A 104 -13.24 9.87 -17.15
N TYR A 105 -12.30 10.25 -18.04
CA TYR A 105 -11.52 11.50 -17.97
C TYR A 105 -10.76 11.67 -16.65
N CYS A 106 -10.22 10.57 -16.11
CA CYS A 106 -9.40 10.60 -14.90
C CYS A 106 -8.01 11.24 -15.19
N SER A 107 -7.60 12.17 -14.33
CA SER A 107 -6.32 12.91 -14.41
C SER A 107 -5.22 12.34 -13.53
#